data_AF-A0A938CCJ7-F1
#
_entry.id   AF-A0A938CCJ7-F1
#
_cell.length_a   1.000
_cell.length_b   1.000
_cell.length_c   1.000
_cell.angle_alpha   90.00
_cell.angle_beta   90.00
_cell.angle_gamma   90.00
#
_symmetry.space_group_name_H-M   'P 1'
#
loop_
_entity.id
_entity.type
_entity.pdbx_description
1 polymer ?
#
loop_
_entity_poly.entity_id
_entity_poly.type
_entity_poly.pdbx_seq_one_letter_code
_entity_poly.pdbx_strand_id
1 'polypeptide(L)'
;LAARDNGVPFYVALPSTTIDWSIDDGLSEISIEERSEAEVTAISGRDEAGRVVTVTVTPPGARAANFGFDVTPARLVTGLITERGVCAASAEGLAKLFPSEARGARG
;
A
#
# COMPACT_ATOMS: atom_id res chain seq x y z
N LEU A 1 5.41 -9.07 6.55
CA LEU A 1 6.05 -9.86 7.64
C LEU A 1 5.81 -11.36 7.43
N ALA A 2 4.55 -11.82 7.42
CA ALA A 2 4.19 -13.23 7.24
C ALA A 2 4.87 -13.91 6.03
N ALA A 3 4.93 -13.27 4.87
CA ALA A 3 5.60 -13.83 3.69
C ALA A 3 7.09 -14.17 3.97
N ARG A 4 7.82 -13.22 4.56
CA ARG A 4 9.23 -13.42 4.96
C ARG A 4 9.37 -14.55 5.98
N ASP A 5 8.50 -14.57 6.99
CA ASP A 5 8.57 -15.56 8.08
C ASP A 5 8.24 -16.98 7.59
N ASN A 6 7.53 -17.11 6.47
CA ASN A 6 7.19 -18.39 5.85
C ASN A 6 8.03 -18.70 4.60
N GLY A 7 9.07 -17.90 4.31
CA GLY A 7 9.93 -18.11 3.14
C GLY A 7 9.21 -17.96 1.79
N VAL A 8 8.10 -17.21 1.75
CA VAL A 8 7.31 -16.95 0.53
C VAL A 8 7.81 -15.67 -0.15
N PRO A 9 8.14 -15.69 -1.46
CA PRO A 9 8.48 -14.49 -2.21
C PRO A 9 7.34 -13.46 -2.23
N PHE A 10 7.65 -12.19 -1.98
CA PHE A 10 6.69 -11.09 -2.00
C PHE A 10 7.07 -10.08 -3.06
N TYR A 11 6.30 -10.00 -4.15
CA TYR A 11 6.51 -9.05 -5.24
C TYR A 11 5.49 -7.93 -5.20
N VAL A 12 5.91 -6.72 -5.57
CA VAL A 12 5.02 -5.57 -5.78
C VAL A 12 5.01 -5.23 -7.26
N ALA A 13 3.84 -5.23 -7.88
CA ALA A 13 3.65 -4.82 -9.26
C ALA A 13 3.12 -3.38 -9.29
N LEU A 14 3.84 -2.49 -9.96
CA LEU A 14 3.51 -1.07 -10.04
C LEU A 14 4.03 -0.46 -11.35
N PRO A 15 3.28 0.46 -11.98
CA PRO A 15 3.82 1.24 -13.09
C PRO A 15 4.80 2.30 -12.58
N SER A 16 5.67 2.79 -13.46
CA SER A 16 6.58 3.91 -13.13
C SER A 16 5.90 5.16 -12.60
N THR A 17 4.66 5.44 -13.01
CA THR A 17 3.87 6.60 -12.55
C THR A 17 3.47 6.52 -11.08
N THR A 18 3.59 5.36 -10.44
CA THR A 18 3.34 5.18 -9.01
C THR A 18 4.61 5.41 -8.17
N ILE A 19 5.78 5.54 -8.81
CA ILE A 19 7.03 5.81 -8.12
C ILE A 19 7.17 7.32 -7.96
N ASP A 20 7.17 7.79 -6.71
CA ASP A 20 7.63 9.13 -6.39
C ASP A 20 9.15 9.13 -6.25
N TRP A 21 9.82 9.81 -7.18
CA TRP A 21 11.28 9.87 -7.22
C TRP A 21 11.86 10.94 -6.28
N SER A 22 11.02 11.76 -5.65
CA SER A 22 11.44 12.80 -4.71
C SER A 22 11.50 12.31 -3.25
N ILE A 23 11.01 11.09 -2.99
CA ILE A 23 10.90 10.52 -1.65
C ILE A 23 12.05 9.55 -1.35
N ASP A 24 12.73 9.77 -0.23
CA ASP A 24 13.83 8.91 0.24
C ASP A 24 13.44 8.08 1.47
N ASP A 25 12.54 8.59 2.34
CA ASP A 25 12.00 7.86 3.49
C ASP A 25 10.48 7.76 3.48
N GLY A 26 9.98 6.60 3.04
CA GLY A 26 8.56 6.32 2.99
C GLY A 26 7.83 6.36 4.34
N LEU A 27 8.51 6.20 5.49
CA LEU A 27 7.83 6.24 6.79
C LEU A 27 7.55 7.66 7.28
N SER A 28 8.43 8.62 6.97
CA SER A 28 8.28 10.01 7.40
C SER A 28 7.67 10.91 6.33
N GLU A 29 7.78 10.56 5.05
CA GLU A 29 7.37 11.42 3.94
C GLU A 29 6.02 11.01 3.31
N ILE A 30 5.60 9.74 3.41
CA ILE A 30 4.31 9.30 2.89
C ILE A 30 3.20 9.58 3.92
N SER A 31 2.35 10.55 3.61
CA SER A 31 1.15 10.82 4.40
C SER A 31 0.16 9.66 4.30
N ILE A 32 -0.18 9.06 5.43
CA ILE A 32 -1.18 7.98 5.50
C ILE A 32 -2.56 8.59 5.72
N GLU A 33 -3.48 8.32 4.79
CA GLU A 33 -4.87 8.73 4.88
C GLU A 33 -5.57 8.03 6.05
N GLU A 34 -6.26 8.80 6.90
CA GLU A 34 -7.21 8.29 7.89
C GLU A 34 -8.62 8.42 7.33
N ARG A 35 -9.31 7.28 7.20
CA ARG A 35 -10.65 7.17 6.61
C ARG A 35 -11.71 7.12 7.71
N SER A 36 -12.97 7.20 7.30
CA SER A 36 -14.11 7.16 8.24
C SER A 36 -14.10 5.88 9.07
N GLU A 37 -14.31 6.02 10.39
CA GLU A 37 -14.50 4.89 11.32
C GLU A 37 -15.74 4.04 10.97
N ALA A 38 -16.68 4.59 10.19
CA ALA A 38 -17.87 3.87 9.74
C ALA A 38 -17.52 2.65 8.85
N GLU A 39 -16.41 2.69 8.12
CA GLU A 39 -15.97 1.57 7.26
C GLU A 39 -15.52 0.35 8.07
N VAL A 40 -15.15 0.55 9.34
CA VAL A 40 -14.77 -0.54 10.27
C VAL A 40 -15.95 -0.93 11.15
N THR A 41 -16.75 0.05 11.59
CA THR A 41 -17.80 -0.17 12.59
C THR A 41 -19.14 -0.63 12.01
N ALA A 42 -19.36 -0.45 10.71
CA ALA A 42 -20.61 -0.80 10.03
C ALA A 42 -20.39 -1.58 8.74
N ILE A 43 -21.37 -2.42 8.38
CA ILE A 43 -21.39 -3.17 7.12
C ILE A 43 -22.74 -2.98 6.41
N SER A 44 -22.70 -2.83 5.09
CA SER A 44 -23.90 -2.77 4.24
C SER A 44 -24.08 -4.08 3.48
N GLY A 45 -25.32 -4.60 3.46
CA GLY A 45 -25.67 -5.84 2.78
C GLY A 45 -27.13 -5.86 2.34
N ARG A 46 -27.54 -6.91 1.61
CA ARG A 46 -28.95 -7.13 1.26
C ARG A 46 -29.66 -7.98 2.32
N ASP A 47 -30.84 -7.56 2.74
CA ASP A 47 -31.71 -8.35 3.62
C ASP A 47 -32.54 -9.39 2.83
N GLU A 48 -33.33 -10.20 3.55
CA GLU A 48 -34.21 -11.22 2.97
C GLU A 48 -35.27 -10.65 2.02
N ALA A 49 -35.63 -9.37 2.20
CA ALA A 49 -36.55 -8.64 1.32
C ALA A 49 -35.84 -8.01 0.12
N GLY A 50 -34.53 -8.23 -0.05
CA GLY A 50 -33.71 -7.71 -1.14
C GLY A 50 -33.30 -6.24 -0.99
N ARG A 51 -33.54 -5.61 0.15
CA ARG A 51 -33.21 -4.20 0.41
C ARG A 51 -31.77 -4.07 0.89
N VAL A 52 -31.07 -3.02 0.48
CA VAL A 52 -29.74 -2.70 1.04
C VAL A 52 -29.95 -2.05 2.42
N VAL A 53 -29.38 -2.67 3.45
CA VAL A 53 -29.40 -2.21 4.83
C VAL A 53 -27.97 -2.07 5.35
N THR A 54 -27.75 -1.11 6.25
CA THR A 54 -26.47 -0.93 6.95
C THR A 54 -26.67 -1.27 8.42
N VAL A 55 -25.78 -2.10 8.97
CA VAL A 55 -25.83 -2.53 10.37
C VAL A 55 -24.51 -2.23 11.07
N THR A 56 -24.59 -1.80 12.32
CA THR A 56 -23.41 -1.63 13.19
C THR A 56 -22.98 -3.00 13.71
N VAL A 57 -21.71 -3.36 13.50
CA VAL A 57 -21.13 -4.67 13.91
C VAL A 57 -20.26 -4.58 15.15
N THR A 58 -20.21 -3.40 15.76
CA THR A 58 -19.43 -3.09 16.97
C THR A 58 -20.35 -2.71 18.13
N PRO A 59 -19.88 -2.80 19.38
CA PRO A 59 -20.64 -2.31 20.54
C PRO A 59 -21.00 -0.82 20.40
N PRO A 60 -22.16 -0.37 20.94
CA PRO A 60 -22.53 1.04 20.94
C PRO A 60 -21.42 1.92 21.54
N GLY A 61 -21.04 2.98 20.83
CA GLY A 61 -20.01 3.92 21.25
C GLY A 61 -18.56 3.47 21.05
N ALA A 62 -18.32 2.29 20.45
CA ALA A 62 -16.99 1.88 20.03
C ALA A 62 -16.45 2.83 18.94
N ARG A 63 -15.15 3.15 19.00
CA ARG A 63 -14.44 3.92 17.97
C ARG A 63 -13.46 3.04 17.21
N ALA A 64 -13.14 3.41 15.98
CA ALA A 64 -12.13 2.72 15.19
C ALA A 64 -11.09 3.69 14.64
N ALA A 65 -9.83 3.24 14.61
CA ALA A 65 -8.81 3.84 13.76
C ALA A 65 -8.85 3.14 12.40
N ASN A 66 -8.84 3.90 11.32
CA ASN A 66 -8.96 3.36 9.96
C ASN A 66 -7.93 4.00 9.03
N PHE A 67 -6.69 3.53 9.11
CA PHE A 67 -5.63 3.95 8.19
C PHE A 67 -5.82 3.26 6.85
N GLY A 68 -5.96 4.04 5.77
CA GLY A 68 -6.22 3.52 4.43
C GLY A 68 -5.04 2.77 3.81
N PHE A 69 -3.83 2.99 4.32
CA PHE A 69 -2.58 2.43 3.79
C PHE A 69 -1.59 2.09 4.91
N ASP A 70 -0.63 1.23 4.57
CA ASP A 70 0.58 1.00 5.37
C ASP A 70 1.84 1.16 4.50
N VAL A 71 3.00 1.26 5.16
CA VAL A 71 4.30 1.30 4.50
C VAL A 71 5.00 -0.03 4.72
N THR A 72 5.24 -0.77 3.63
CA THR A 72 6.03 -2.00 3.67
C THR A 72 7.51 -1.70 3.38
N PRO A 73 8.43 -1.94 4.33
CA PRO A 73 9.84 -1.68 4.09
C PRO A 73 10.44 -2.55 2.99
N ALA A 74 11.31 -1.96 2.16
CA ALA A 74 11.92 -2.60 0.99
C ALA A 74 12.57 -3.97 1.28
N ARG A 75 13.19 -4.16 2.45
CA ARG A 75 13.80 -5.44 2.87
C ARG A 75 12.83 -6.63 2.95
N LEU A 76 11.52 -6.37 2.96
CA LEU A 76 10.48 -7.40 2.98
C LEU A 76 9.95 -7.73 1.58
N VAL A 77 10.36 -6.97 0.55
CA VAL A 77 9.93 -7.12 -0.84
C VAL A 77 11.03 -7.84 -1.62
N THR A 78 10.67 -8.97 -2.25
CA THR A 78 11.57 -9.76 -3.09
C THR A 78 11.95 -9.00 -4.37
N GLY A 79 11.00 -8.31 -5.00
CA GLY A 79 11.26 -7.54 -6.21
C GLY A 79 10.09 -6.65 -6.61
N LEU A 80 10.40 -5.67 -7.44
CA LEU A 80 9.43 -4.75 -8.06
C LEU A 80 9.24 -5.16 -9.52
N ILE A 81 7.99 -5.27 -9.94
CA ILE A 81 7.59 -5.57 -11.31
C ILE A 81 7.02 -4.29 -11.92
N THR A 82 7.61 -3.82 -13.02
CA THR A 82 7.18 -2.62 -13.74
C THR A 82 7.00 -2.93 -15.22
N GLU A 83 6.55 -1.93 -15.98
CA GLU A 83 6.46 -2.04 -17.45
C GLU A 83 7.83 -2.22 -18.13
N ARG A 84 8.94 -1.97 -17.41
CA ARG A 84 10.32 -2.16 -17.92
C ARG A 84 11.00 -3.45 -17.42
N GLY A 85 10.27 -4.30 -16.71
CA GLY A 85 10.75 -5.59 -16.23
C GLY A 85 10.77 -5.70 -14.70
N VAL A 86 11.61 -6.60 -14.18
CA VAL A 86 11.69 -6.90 -12.74
C VAL A 86 13.04 -6.45 -12.19
N CYS A 87 13.05 -5.80 -11.03
CA CYS A 87 14.27 -5.42 -10.33
C CYS A 87 14.17 -5.71 -8.82
N ALA A 88 15.30 -5.65 -8.12
CA ALA A 88 15.31 -5.67 -6.67
C ALA A 88 14.59 -4.42 -6.13
N ALA A 89 13.92 -4.54 -4.98
CA ALA A 89 13.30 -3.41 -4.28
C ALA A 89 14.38 -2.52 -3.65
N SER A 90 15.08 -1.75 -4.48
CA SER A 90 16.13 -0.82 -4.08
C SER A 90 16.24 0.35 -5.06
N ALA A 91 16.81 1.47 -4.58
CA ALA A 91 17.07 2.63 -5.43
C ALA A 91 17.98 2.28 -6.62
N GLU A 92 18.97 1.41 -6.44
CA GLU A 92 19.83 0.93 -7.53
C GLU A 92 19.06 0.06 -8.54
N GLY A 93 18.18 -0.82 -8.06
CA GLY A 93 17.32 -1.65 -8.92
C GLY A 93 16.41 -0.80 -9.79
N LEU A 94 15.76 0.20 -9.19
CA LEU A 94 14.92 1.17 -9.88
C LEU A 94 15.73 2.03 -10.88
N ALA A 95 16.89 2.54 -10.49
CA ALA A 95 17.74 3.35 -11.37
C ALA A 95 18.24 2.59 -12.61
N LYS A 96 18.40 1.26 -12.54
CA LYS A 96 18.73 0.42 -13.70
C LYS A 96 17.59 0.37 -14.72
N LEU A 97 16.33 0.34 -14.27
CA LEU A 97 15.16 0.34 -15.16
C LEU A 97 14.78 1.76 -15.64
N PHE A 98 15.03 2.78 -14.82
CA PHE A 98 14.61 4.18 -15.04
C PHE A 98 15.76 5.18 -14.85
N PRO A 99 16.78 5.16 -15.75
CA PRO A 99 17.99 5.95 -15.56
C PRO A 99 17.78 7.46 -15.72
N SER A 100 16.73 7.91 -16.42
CA SER A 100 16.48 9.34 -16.65
C SER A 100 15.81 9.98 -15.43
N GLU A 101 14.83 9.28 -14.87
CA GLU A 101 14.07 9.64 -13.68
C GLU A 101 15.00 9.69 -12.46
N ALA A 102 15.86 8.66 -12.30
CA ALA A 102 16.87 8.60 -11.24
C ALA A 102 17.98 9.67 -11.33
N ARG A 103 18.13 10.35 -12.48
CA ARG A 103 19.02 11.52 -12.63
C ARG A 103 18.30 12.82 -12.27
N GLY A 104 17.04 12.95 -12.65
CA GLY A 104 16.23 14.14 -12.36
C GLY A 104 15.94 14.35 -10.88
N ALA A 105 15.83 13.26 -10.11
CA ALA A 105 15.62 13.30 -8.66
C ALA A 105 16.79 13.84 -7.83
N ARG A 106 18.01 13.86 -8.39
CA ARG A 106 19.23 14.31 -7.70
C ARG A 106 19.62 15.76 -8.00
N GLY A 107 18.75 16.49 -8.70
CA GLY A 107 18.97 17.88 -9.14
C GLY A 107 18.30 18.91 -8.24
#